data_AF-A0A811KKR6-F1
#
_entry.id   AF-A0A811KKR6-F1
#
_cell.length_a   1.000
_cell.length_b   1.000
_cell.length_c   1.000
_cell.angle_alpha   90.00
_cell.angle_beta   90.00
_cell.angle_gamma   90.00
#
_symmetry.space_group_name_H-M   'P 1'
#
loop_
_entity.id
_entity.type
_entity.pdbx_description
1 polymer ?
#
loop_
_entity_poly.entity_id
_entity_poly.type
_entity_poly.pdbx_seq_one_letter_code
_entity_poly.pdbx_strand_id
1 'polypeptide(L)'
;MQYIWLVLCSLIWRLVRAGKDWTNSGYPDIRGPTFGQCNVNISTTQILYLCDPDQILSSGDRIRLNIMMEKLAVDTPCPCQRRSQCSSGSNRITSFHGFIVSIALVNNLQMNFHSPSEQQLTDRAGSFCKTLEGRWALGDCGNSVLIFVWQHYKKLIIWPARLAERYVTLEERKRIISNVNDLIQTDRWAEALETVVADIETELKGEPEDRVDTGTLSLIIAVGVASLLTILITCCVCAFRCCGNLTPEDDTKSLSHNDSSFASSLNQKPFVRNNFVRRSESRSPKFPLRSATLSLEPQPINFYVEPSDTTMV
;
A
#
# COMPACT_ATOMS: atom_id res chain seq x y z
N MET A 1 51.32 -6.91 -35.05
CA MET A 1 50.24 -7.91 -34.86
C MET A 1 49.71 -8.01 -33.43
N GLN A 2 50.53 -7.78 -32.39
CA GLN A 2 50.12 -7.95 -30.98
C GLN A 2 49.05 -6.96 -30.48
N TYR A 3 49.07 -5.71 -30.97
CA TYR A 3 48.06 -4.70 -30.61
C TYR A 3 46.67 -4.96 -31.20
N ILE A 4 46.59 -5.63 -32.36
CA ILE A 4 45.32 -5.98 -33.01
C ILE A 4 44.57 -7.02 -32.18
N TRP A 5 45.29 -7.98 -31.60
CA TRP A 5 44.72 -9.00 -30.72
C TRP A 5 44.19 -8.42 -29.41
N LEU A 6 44.88 -7.46 -28.80
CA LEU A 6 44.40 -6.78 -27.58
C LEU A 6 43.14 -5.95 -27.85
N VAL A 7 43.08 -5.26 -28.99
CA VAL A 7 41.89 -4.47 -29.38
C VAL A 7 40.71 -5.39 -29.68
N LEU A 8 40.91 -6.49 -30.41
CA LEU A 8 39.88 -7.51 -30.68
C LEU A 8 39.41 -8.20 -29.40
N CYS A 9 40.29 -8.58 -28.49
CA CYS A 9 39.90 -9.12 -27.18
C CYS A 9 39.11 -8.10 -26.35
N SER A 10 39.47 -6.81 -26.39
CA SER A 10 38.69 -5.77 -25.69
C SER A 10 37.31 -5.55 -26.32
N LEU A 11 37.20 -5.63 -27.65
CA LEU A 11 35.94 -5.51 -28.39
C LEU A 11 35.04 -6.72 -28.15
N ILE A 12 35.61 -7.94 -28.15
CA ILE A 12 34.88 -9.17 -27.82
C ILE A 12 34.45 -9.16 -26.36
N TRP A 13 35.28 -8.69 -25.43
CA TRP A 13 34.87 -8.53 -24.02
C TRP A 13 33.74 -7.50 -23.86
N ARG A 14 33.78 -6.41 -24.63
CA ARG A 14 32.68 -5.41 -24.67
C ARG A 14 31.42 -5.96 -25.32
N LEU A 15 31.52 -6.83 -26.32
CA LEU A 15 30.38 -7.47 -27.01
C LEU A 15 29.78 -8.64 -26.21
N VAL A 16 30.58 -9.34 -25.40
CA VAL A 16 30.15 -10.45 -24.53
C VAL A 16 29.58 -9.96 -23.20
N ARG A 17 29.68 -8.66 -22.87
CA ARG A 17 28.76 -8.01 -21.91
C ARG A 17 27.35 -7.83 -22.51
N ALA A 18 26.82 -8.86 -23.17
CA ALA A 18 25.38 -9.05 -23.25
C ALA A 18 24.91 -9.14 -21.79
N GLY A 19 24.27 -8.08 -21.30
CA GLY A 19 23.88 -7.95 -19.91
C GLY A 19 23.13 -9.18 -19.46
N LYS A 20 23.48 -9.70 -18.27
CA LYS A 20 22.72 -10.77 -17.65
C LYS A 20 21.34 -10.22 -17.34
N ASP A 21 20.30 -10.76 -17.98
CA ASP A 21 18.93 -10.43 -17.64
C ASP A 21 18.60 -11.00 -16.25
N TRP A 22 18.14 -10.13 -15.34
CA TRP A 22 17.84 -10.55 -13.98
C TRP A 22 16.43 -11.14 -13.84
N THR A 23 16.33 -12.24 -13.11
CA THR A 23 15.06 -12.81 -12.65
C THR A 23 14.74 -12.33 -11.24
N ASN A 24 13.50 -12.49 -10.80
CA ASN A 24 13.08 -12.08 -9.44
C ASN A 24 13.88 -12.81 -8.34
N SER A 25 14.19 -14.08 -8.56
CA SER A 25 14.97 -14.91 -7.63
C SER A 25 16.48 -14.77 -7.83
N GLY A 26 16.91 -14.50 -9.06
CA GLY A 26 18.32 -14.39 -9.42
C GLY A 26 18.97 -13.08 -8.99
N TYR A 27 18.19 -12.03 -8.70
CA TYR A 27 18.72 -10.76 -8.23
C TYR A 27 19.34 -10.88 -6.82
N PRO A 28 20.48 -10.21 -6.54
CA PRO A 28 21.16 -10.33 -5.27
C PRO A 28 20.34 -9.86 -4.07
N ASP A 29 20.71 -10.39 -2.92
CA ASP A 29 20.07 -10.11 -1.63
C ASP A 29 21.00 -9.29 -0.75
N ILE A 30 20.62 -8.05 -0.42
CA ILE A 30 21.43 -7.16 0.43
C ILE A 30 21.44 -7.57 1.91
N ARG A 31 20.58 -8.52 2.30
CA ARG A 31 20.55 -9.13 3.65
C ARG A 31 20.95 -10.60 3.62
N GLY A 32 21.09 -11.19 2.44
CA GLY A 32 21.38 -12.60 2.25
C GLY A 32 22.85 -12.88 1.89
N PRO A 33 23.18 -14.15 1.60
CA PRO A 33 24.55 -14.58 1.29
C PRO A 33 25.09 -14.01 -0.04
N THR A 34 24.21 -13.45 -0.88
CA THR A 34 24.57 -12.91 -2.19
C THR A 34 24.88 -11.40 -2.17
N PHE A 35 24.94 -10.76 -1.00
CA PHE A 35 25.20 -9.32 -0.87
C PHE A 35 26.49 -8.87 -1.59
N GLY A 36 27.52 -9.73 -1.65
CA GLY A 36 28.77 -9.44 -2.36
C GLY A 36 28.61 -9.24 -3.86
N GLN A 37 27.48 -9.66 -4.46
CA GLN A 37 27.19 -9.44 -5.88
C GLN A 37 26.68 -8.02 -6.17
N CYS A 38 26.30 -7.24 -5.16
CA CYS A 38 25.79 -5.88 -5.31
C CYS A 38 26.85 -4.84 -5.70
N ASN A 39 28.12 -5.23 -5.77
CA ASN A 39 29.27 -4.43 -6.19
C ASN A 39 29.43 -3.08 -5.47
N VAL A 40 29.03 -3.02 -4.20
CA VAL A 40 29.27 -1.87 -3.31
C VAL A 40 30.46 -2.21 -2.41
N ASN A 41 31.59 -1.52 -2.62
CA ASN A 41 32.79 -1.71 -1.81
C ASN A 41 32.69 -0.88 -0.51
N ILE A 42 31.90 -1.38 0.45
CA ILE A 42 31.73 -0.81 1.79
C ILE A 42 32.38 -1.71 2.85
N SER A 43 32.68 -1.14 4.01
CA SER A 43 33.18 -1.91 5.16
C SER A 43 32.18 -3.00 5.53
N THR A 44 32.66 -4.18 5.94
CA THR A 44 31.81 -5.29 6.43
C THR A 44 30.98 -4.94 7.66
N THR A 45 31.30 -3.82 8.32
CA THR A 45 30.56 -3.28 9.46
C THR A 45 29.41 -2.34 9.09
N GLN A 46 29.31 -1.93 7.83
CA GLN A 46 28.28 -1.00 7.37
C GLN A 46 27.05 -1.75 6.82
N ILE A 47 25.87 -1.18 7.06
CA ILE A 47 24.63 -1.71 6.51
C ILE A 47 24.56 -1.34 5.02
N LEU A 48 24.31 -2.35 4.18
CA LEU A 48 24.10 -2.16 2.75
C LEU A 48 22.66 -1.73 2.49
N TYR A 49 22.44 -0.68 1.71
CA TYR A 49 21.13 -0.19 1.30
C TYR A 49 20.96 -0.16 -0.23
N LEU A 50 22.06 -0.25 -0.98
CA LEU A 50 22.09 -0.18 -2.44
C LEU A 50 22.60 -1.49 -3.04
N CYS A 51 21.97 -1.95 -4.12
CA CYS A 51 22.46 -3.04 -4.94
C CYS A 51 22.60 -2.62 -6.41
N ASP A 52 23.80 -2.73 -6.95
CA ASP A 52 24.12 -2.39 -8.36
C ASP A 52 25.03 -3.47 -8.98
N PRO A 53 24.50 -4.67 -9.23
CA PRO A 53 25.29 -5.77 -9.77
C PRO A 53 25.78 -5.52 -11.21
N ASP A 54 25.07 -4.67 -11.96
CA ASP A 54 25.39 -4.35 -13.36
C ASP A 54 26.34 -3.15 -13.51
N GLN A 55 26.75 -2.54 -12.40
CA GLN A 55 27.69 -1.41 -12.37
C GLN A 55 27.18 -0.19 -13.16
N ILE A 56 25.88 0.09 -13.04
CA ILE A 56 25.24 1.24 -13.67
C ILE A 56 25.83 2.55 -13.12
N LEU A 57 26.15 2.56 -11.82
CA LEU A 57 26.72 3.71 -11.14
C LEU A 57 28.25 3.63 -11.09
N SER A 58 28.91 4.75 -10.80
CA SER A 58 30.34 4.70 -10.46
C SER A 58 30.53 4.18 -9.03
N SER A 59 31.74 3.72 -8.69
CA SER A 59 32.03 3.26 -7.33
C SER A 59 31.87 4.36 -6.28
N GLY A 60 32.16 5.61 -6.64
CA GLY A 60 32.00 6.76 -5.76
C GLY A 60 30.52 7.03 -5.48
N ASP A 61 29.69 7.00 -6.51
CA ASP A 61 28.24 7.27 -6.39
C ASP A 61 27.55 6.19 -5.56
N ARG A 62 27.93 4.91 -5.73
CA ARG A 62 27.40 3.81 -4.90
C ARG A 62 27.65 4.03 -3.40
N ILE A 63 28.88 4.41 -3.05
CA ILE A 63 29.26 4.66 -1.65
C ILE A 63 28.50 5.88 -1.12
N ARG A 64 28.45 6.97 -1.90
CA ARG A 64 27.74 8.19 -1.50
C ARG A 64 26.25 7.93 -1.27
N LEU A 65 25.57 7.26 -2.20
CA LEU A 65 24.14 6.94 -2.06
C LEU A 65 23.88 6.01 -0.87
N ASN A 66 24.78 5.05 -0.59
CA ASN A 66 24.63 4.20 0.59
C ASN A 66 24.71 5.01 1.89
N ILE A 67 25.65 5.96 1.98
CA ILE A 67 25.77 6.88 3.12
C ILE A 67 24.54 7.78 3.24
N MET A 68 23.99 8.27 2.12
CA MET A 68 22.76 9.06 2.13
C MET A 68 21.58 8.27 2.70
N MET A 69 21.43 7.00 2.33
CA MET A 69 20.36 6.15 2.87
C MET A 69 20.56 5.78 4.34
N GLU A 70 21.81 5.57 4.76
CA GLU A 70 22.13 5.38 6.18
C GLU A 70 21.75 6.62 7.00
N LYS A 71 22.10 7.81 6.50
CA LYS A 71 21.72 9.09 7.12
C LYS A 71 20.21 9.26 7.16
N LEU A 72 19.51 9.03 6.04
CA LEU A 72 18.04 9.09 5.97
C LEU A 72 17.39 8.20 7.04
N ALA A 73 17.91 6.97 7.19
CA ALA A 73 17.40 6.05 8.18
C ALA A 73 17.55 6.57 9.61
N VAL A 74 18.58 7.34 9.94
CA VAL A 74 18.78 7.91 11.28
C VAL A 74 18.03 9.24 11.46
N ASP A 75 17.91 10.03 10.40
CA ASP A 75 17.32 11.37 10.45
C ASP A 75 15.79 11.38 10.36
N THR A 76 15.18 10.27 9.93
CA THR A 76 13.72 10.14 9.86
C THR A 76 13.12 9.62 11.16
N PRO A 77 11.90 10.06 11.54
CA PRO A 77 11.24 9.54 12.73
C PRO A 77 10.82 8.07 12.53
N CYS A 78 10.74 7.31 13.62
CA CYS A 78 10.18 5.95 13.59
C CYS A 78 8.66 5.99 13.49
N PRO A 79 8.07 5.48 12.41
CA PRO A 79 6.62 5.46 12.23
C PRO A 79 5.95 4.26 12.90
N CYS A 80 6.74 3.30 13.43
CA CYS A 80 6.22 2.07 13.99
C CYS A 80 5.52 2.31 15.33
N GLN A 81 4.47 1.52 15.61
CA GLN A 81 3.73 1.60 16.88
C GLN A 81 4.64 1.30 18.09
N ARG A 82 5.60 0.38 17.94
CA ARG A 82 6.57 0.05 18.98
C ARG A 82 7.94 0.59 18.60
N ARG A 83 8.51 1.43 19.45
CA ARG A 83 9.88 1.97 19.27
C ARG A 83 10.94 0.87 19.14
N SER A 84 10.73 -0.30 19.74
CA SER A 84 11.67 -1.43 19.60
C SER A 84 11.80 -1.95 18.17
N GLN A 85 10.79 -1.74 17.31
CA GLN A 85 10.81 -2.10 15.87
C GLN A 85 11.66 -1.15 15.02
N CYS A 86 12.21 -0.11 15.64
CA CYS A 86 13.12 0.83 15.01
C CYS A 86 14.52 0.73 15.63
N SER A 87 14.74 -0.22 16.54
CA SER A 87 16.04 -0.44 17.18
C SER A 87 16.75 -1.61 16.52
N SER A 88 17.85 -1.36 15.79
CA SER A 88 18.70 -2.43 15.26
C SER A 88 19.23 -3.31 16.40
N GLY A 89 18.79 -4.57 16.43
CA GLY A 89 18.97 -5.52 17.54
C GLY A 89 20.39 -6.06 17.77
N SER A 90 21.47 -5.34 17.38
CA SER A 90 22.83 -5.85 17.49
C SER A 90 23.88 -4.73 17.53
N ASN A 91 24.24 -4.31 18.75
CA ASN A 91 25.55 -3.77 19.16
C ASN A 91 26.34 -2.84 18.19
N ARG A 92 26.18 -1.52 18.37
CA ARG A 92 27.18 -0.50 18.81
C ARG A 92 27.04 0.85 18.05
N ILE A 93 26.57 1.85 18.80
CA ILE A 93 26.84 3.31 18.70
C ILE A 93 25.90 4.18 17.84
N THR A 94 25.06 3.64 16.96
CA THR A 94 23.94 4.38 16.33
C THR A 94 22.69 3.47 16.27
N SER A 95 21.76 3.47 17.24
CA SER A 95 20.82 4.52 17.70
C SER A 95 19.67 4.76 16.73
N PHE A 96 18.71 3.82 16.70
CA PHE A 96 17.34 4.02 16.21
C PHE A 96 17.18 4.42 14.72
N HIS A 97 16.66 3.52 13.89
CA HIS A 97 16.33 3.82 12.49
C HIS A 97 14.83 4.11 12.34
N GLY A 98 14.49 5.21 11.67
CA GLY A 98 13.16 5.55 11.24
C GLY A 98 12.72 4.75 10.02
N PHE A 99 12.66 5.41 8.86
CA PHE A 99 12.32 4.77 7.60
C PHE A 99 13.54 4.18 6.92
N ILE A 100 13.39 3.01 6.29
CA ILE A 100 14.45 2.34 5.56
C ILE A 100 14.25 2.51 4.07
N VAL A 101 15.11 3.30 3.42
CA VAL A 101 15.12 3.43 1.96
C VAL A 101 16.22 2.52 1.40
N SER A 102 15.94 1.84 0.29
CA SER A 102 16.91 0.97 -0.38
C SER A 102 16.80 1.11 -1.89
N ILE A 103 17.91 0.95 -2.61
CA ILE A 103 17.96 1.11 -4.07
C ILE A 103 18.36 -0.22 -4.72
N ALA A 104 17.57 -0.67 -5.69
CA ALA A 104 17.90 -1.78 -6.57
C ALA A 104 18.09 -1.26 -8.00
N LEU A 105 19.27 -1.47 -8.58
CA LEU A 105 19.56 -1.15 -9.96
C LEU A 105 19.71 -2.43 -10.79
N VAL A 106 19.08 -2.45 -11.96
CA VAL A 106 19.28 -3.47 -12.99
C VAL A 106 19.44 -2.80 -14.34
N ASN A 107 20.33 -3.35 -15.17
CA ASN A 107 20.36 -3.01 -16.57
C ASN A 107 19.07 -3.51 -17.23
N ASN A 108 18.78 -4.80 -17.09
CA ASN A 108 17.57 -5.39 -17.64
C ASN A 108 17.00 -6.54 -16.79
N LEU A 109 15.68 -6.76 -16.93
CA LEU A 109 14.99 -7.92 -16.36
C LEU A 109 14.72 -8.95 -17.44
N GLN A 110 14.64 -10.22 -17.06
CA GLN A 110 14.17 -11.27 -17.96
C GLN A 110 12.71 -11.01 -18.31
N MET A 111 12.45 -10.94 -19.62
CA MET A 111 11.14 -10.68 -20.22
C MET A 111 10.71 -11.87 -21.08
N ASN A 112 9.41 -12.17 -21.06
CA ASN A 112 8.81 -13.21 -21.91
C ASN A 112 8.22 -12.64 -23.20
N PHE A 113 8.36 -11.33 -23.45
CA PHE A 113 7.74 -10.61 -24.56
C PHE A 113 8.80 -9.80 -25.31
N HIS A 114 8.72 -9.80 -26.65
CA HIS A 114 9.70 -9.13 -27.51
C HIS A 114 9.42 -7.62 -27.72
N SER A 115 8.27 -7.12 -27.29
CA SER A 115 7.90 -5.69 -27.33
C SER A 115 6.79 -5.43 -26.31
N PRO A 116 7.13 -5.31 -25.01
CA PRO A 116 6.13 -5.18 -23.96
C PRO A 116 5.43 -3.82 -24.03
N SER A 117 4.12 -3.81 -23.74
CA SER A 117 3.37 -2.57 -23.52
C SER A 117 3.79 -1.90 -22.20
N GLU A 118 3.47 -0.62 -22.05
CA GLU A 118 3.74 0.14 -20.82
C GLU A 118 3.12 -0.51 -19.57
N GLN A 119 1.92 -1.09 -19.72
CA GLN A 119 1.26 -1.82 -18.65
C GLN A 119 2.05 -3.08 -18.27
N GLN A 120 2.52 -3.85 -19.26
CA GLN A 120 3.31 -5.06 -19.02
C GLN A 120 4.65 -4.74 -18.35
N LEU A 121 5.28 -3.61 -18.69
CA LEU A 121 6.49 -3.14 -18.02
C LEU A 121 6.22 -2.79 -16.55
N THR A 122 5.13 -2.07 -16.30
CA THR A 122 4.71 -1.69 -14.95
C THR A 122 4.38 -2.92 -14.10
N ASP A 123 3.64 -3.88 -14.64
CA ASP A 123 3.28 -5.13 -13.96
C ASP A 123 4.51 -5.97 -13.65
N ARG A 124 5.43 -6.09 -14.62
CA ARG A 124 6.69 -6.82 -14.44
C ARG A 124 7.53 -6.21 -13.32
N ALA A 125 7.67 -4.89 -13.33
CA ALA A 125 8.49 -4.19 -12.36
C ALA A 125 7.84 -4.20 -10.97
N GLY A 126 6.52 -4.07 -10.87
CA GLY A 126 5.78 -4.25 -9.62
C GLY A 126 5.94 -5.66 -9.04
N SER A 127 5.87 -6.69 -9.88
CA SER A 127 6.15 -8.08 -9.46
C SER A 127 7.59 -8.25 -8.95
N PHE A 128 8.55 -7.62 -9.62
CA PHE A 128 9.95 -7.62 -9.19
C PHE A 128 10.13 -6.94 -7.83
N CYS A 129 9.62 -5.71 -7.68
CA CYS A 129 9.68 -4.95 -6.42
C CYS A 129 9.03 -5.69 -5.26
N LYS A 130 7.82 -6.24 -5.46
CA LYS A 130 7.11 -7.04 -4.46
C LYS A 130 7.91 -8.26 -4.02
N THR A 131 8.60 -8.91 -4.96
CA THR A 131 9.45 -10.06 -4.64
C THR A 131 10.68 -9.64 -3.83
N LEU A 132 11.33 -8.53 -4.22
CA LEU A 132 12.49 -8.00 -3.51
C LEU A 132 12.15 -7.51 -2.11
N GLU A 133 11.05 -6.77 -1.94
CA GLU A 133 10.57 -6.29 -0.65
C GLU A 133 10.46 -7.44 0.37
N GLY A 134 9.85 -8.56 -0.05
CA GLY A 134 9.69 -9.74 0.80
C GLY A 134 11.01 -10.47 1.09
N ARG A 135 11.94 -10.53 0.12
CA ARG A 135 13.23 -11.22 0.29
C ARG A 135 14.22 -10.42 1.12
N TRP A 136 14.38 -9.14 0.81
CA TRP A 136 15.29 -8.23 1.52
C TRP A 136 14.78 -7.90 2.92
N ALA A 137 13.50 -8.21 3.23
CA ALA A 137 12.87 -7.96 4.52
C ALA A 137 13.14 -6.52 4.98
N LEU A 138 12.82 -5.56 4.11
CA LEU A 138 13.13 -4.16 4.36
C LEU A 138 12.22 -3.60 5.46
N GLY A 139 12.80 -3.22 6.59
CA GLY A 139 12.08 -2.66 7.74
C GLY A 139 11.25 -3.68 8.51
N ASP A 140 10.74 -3.27 9.67
CA ASP A 140 10.08 -4.19 10.63
C ASP A 140 8.56 -4.00 10.72
N CYS A 141 8.04 -2.84 10.32
CA CYS A 141 6.60 -2.52 10.43
C CYS A 141 5.99 -2.00 9.10
N GLY A 142 6.66 -2.27 7.97
CA GLY A 142 6.29 -1.71 6.66
C GLY A 142 6.76 -0.26 6.46
N ASN A 143 7.77 0.16 7.22
CA ASN A 143 8.43 1.47 7.19
C ASN A 143 9.56 1.56 6.14
N SER A 144 9.45 0.82 5.04
CA SER A 144 10.48 0.79 4.01
C SER A 144 10.01 1.33 2.68
N VAL A 145 10.96 1.83 1.88
CA VAL A 145 10.75 2.25 0.50
C VAL A 145 11.85 1.66 -0.37
N LEU A 146 11.45 0.91 -1.39
CA LEU A 146 12.35 0.39 -2.41
C LEU A 146 12.31 1.31 -3.63
N ILE A 147 13.46 1.87 -4.00
CA ILE A 147 13.64 2.60 -5.26
C ILE A 147 14.23 1.60 -6.25
N PHE A 148 13.50 1.32 -7.33
CA PHE A 148 13.92 0.41 -8.38
C PHE A 148 14.24 1.16 -9.66
N VAL A 149 15.44 0.94 -10.19
CA VAL A 149 15.91 1.49 -11.47
C VAL A 149 16.04 0.36 -12.48
N TRP A 150 15.34 0.50 -13.60
CA TRP A 150 15.44 -0.36 -14.76
C TRP A 150 16.00 0.44 -15.94
N GLN A 151 17.31 0.32 -16.15
CA GLN A 151 18.06 1.16 -17.08
C GLN A 151 17.62 0.97 -18.54
N HIS A 152 17.38 -0.28 -18.97
CA HIS A 152 17.04 -0.59 -20.36
C HIS A 152 15.78 0.14 -20.84
N TYR A 153 14.74 0.21 -20.01
CA TYR A 153 13.48 0.90 -20.33
C TYR A 153 13.39 2.33 -19.77
N LYS A 154 14.47 2.86 -19.20
CA LYS A 154 14.48 4.19 -18.54
C LYS A 154 13.37 4.35 -17.51
N LYS A 155 13.13 3.31 -16.70
CA LYS A 155 12.09 3.34 -15.66
C LYS A 155 12.71 3.50 -14.28
N LEU A 156 12.12 4.41 -13.50
CA LEU A 156 12.34 4.53 -12.07
C LEU A 156 11.01 4.29 -11.36
N ILE A 157 11.01 3.40 -10.38
CA ILE A 157 9.82 3.04 -9.61
C ILE A 157 10.11 3.25 -8.14
N ILE A 158 9.21 3.96 -7.47
CA ILE A 158 9.23 4.14 -6.02
C ILE A 158 8.17 3.20 -5.45
N TRP A 159 8.62 2.20 -4.71
CA TRP A 159 7.81 1.12 -4.15
C TRP A 159 7.81 1.19 -2.62
N PRO A 160 6.92 2.00 -2.03
CA PRO A 160 6.78 2.07 -0.58
C PRO A 160 6.04 0.84 -0.05
N ALA A 161 6.47 0.34 1.11
CA ALA A 161 5.73 -0.63 1.88
C ALA A 161 4.48 0.01 2.53
N ARG A 162 3.58 -0.82 3.07
CA ARG A 162 2.23 -0.41 3.50
C ARG A 162 2.16 0.81 4.41
N LEU A 163 3.11 0.98 5.34
CA LEU A 163 3.13 2.12 6.26
C LEU A 163 3.78 3.35 5.61
N ALA A 164 4.89 3.15 4.89
CA ALA A 164 5.56 4.22 4.14
C ALA A 164 4.69 4.81 3.03
N GLU A 165 3.74 4.05 2.46
CA GLU A 165 2.81 4.54 1.44
C GLU A 165 1.88 5.65 1.96
N ARG A 166 1.76 5.82 3.29
CA ARG A 166 1.02 6.95 3.89
C ARG A 166 1.79 8.26 3.84
N TYR A 167 3.10 8.21 3.64
CA TYR A 167 3.98 9.38 3.59
C TYR A 167 4.39 9.65 2.14
N VAL A 168 4.69 8.58 1.39
CA VAL A 168 5.08 8.65 -0.02
C VAL A 168 3.93 8.08 -0.86
N THR A 169 2.91 8.90 -1.14
CA THR A 169 1.68 8.42 -1.76
C THR A 169 1.84 8.29 -3.28
N LEU A 170 0.76 7.95 -3.99
CA LEU A 170 0.81 7.89 -5.45
C LEU A 170 1.08 9.27 -6.07
N GLU A 171 0.60 10.34 -5.46
CA GLU A 171 0.76 11.71 -5.98
C GLU A 171 2.20 12.20 -5.80
N GLU A 172 2.78 12.04 -4.60
CA GLU A 172 4.18 12.38 -4.35
C GLU A 172 5.11 11.57 -5.25
N ARG A 173 4.85 10.27 -5.43
CA ARG A 173 5.67 9.44 -6.34
C ARG A 173 5.68 9.98 -7.77
N LYS A 174 4.51 10.34 -8.30
CA LYS A 174 4.41 10.92 -9.65
C LYS A 174 5.14 12.25 -9.73
N ARG A 175 4.99 13.10 -8.71
CA ARG A 175 5.67 14.38 -8.60
C ARG A 175 7.19 14.21 -8.60
N ILE A 176 7.72 13.36 -7.73
CA ILE A 176 9.16 13.08 -7.59
C ILE A 176 9.72 12.53 -8.91
N ILE A 177 9.06 11.53 -9.51
CA ILE A 177 9.52 10.94 -10.78
C ILE A 177 9.50 11.98 -11.91
N SER A 178 8.48 12.84 -11.96
CA SER A 178 8.39 13.90 -12.98
C SER A 178 9.52 14.93 -12.87
N ASN A 179 9.95 15.27 -11.65
CA ASN A 179 11.03 16.22 -11.40
C ASN A 179 12.39 15.72 -11.94
N VAL A 180 12.63 14.42 -11.89
CA VAL A 180 13.90 13.81 -12.33
C VAL A 180 13.85 13.18 -13.72
N ASN A 181 12.73 13.33 -14.43
CA ASN A 181 12.52 12.64 -15.71
C ASN A 181 13.61 12.98 -16.74
N ASP A 182 14.03 14.25 -16.82
CA ASP A 182 15.09 14.67 -17.75
C ASP A 182 16.44 13.98 -17.44
N LEU A 183 16.75 13.77 -16.16
CA LEU A 183 17.95 13.04 -15.73
C LEU A 183 17.85 11.56 -16.07
N ILE A 184 16.67 10.96 -15.90
CA ILE A 184 16.39 9.57 -16.27
C ILE A 184 16.57 9.35 -17.79
N GLN A 185 16.01 10.25 -18.61
CA GLN A 185 16.11 10.14 -20.08
C GLN A 185 17.55 10.32 -20.59
N THR A 186 18.39 11.06 -19.85
CA THR A 186 19.79 11.33 -20.20
C THR A 186 20.80 10.39 -19.52
N ASP A 187 20.34 9.30 -18.90
CA ASP A 187 21.19 8.32 -18.18
C ASP A 187 21.99 8.89 -16.99
N ARG A 188 21.58 10.05 -16.46
CA ARG A 188 22.20 10.69 -15.29
C ARG A 188 21.65 10.10 -13.99
N TRP A 189 21.79 8.78 -13.84
CA TRP A 189 21.18 7.99 -12.77
C TRP A 189 21.65 8.39 -11.37
N ALA A 190 22.93 8.72 -11.19
CA ALA A 190 23.46 9.13 -9.90
C ALA A 190 22.76 10.40 -9.40
N GLU A 191 22.69 11.44 -10.23
CA GLU A 191 22.04 12.72 -9.88
C GLU A 191 20.53 12.57 -9.71
N ALA A 192 19.89 11.74 -10.55
CA ALA A 192 18.48 11.41 -10.41
C ALA A 192 18.20 10.75 -9.05
N LEU A 193 19.02 9.77 -8.65
CA LEU A 193 18.85 9.06 -7.38
C LEU A 193 19.18 9.93 -6.18
N GLU A 194 20.20 10.79 -6.24
CA GLU A 194 20.49 11.76 -5.18
C GLU A 194 19.27 12.68 -4.94
N THR A 195 18.65 13.17 -6.02
CA THR A 195 17.46 14.02 -5.95
C THR A 195 16.25 13.25 -5.42
N VAL A 196 15.99 12.04 -5.92
CA VAL A 196 14.88 11.19 -5.47
C VAL A 196 14.99 10.84 -3.99
N VAL A 197 16.20 10.51 -3.51
CA VAL A 197 16.42 10.19 -2.09
C VAL A 197 16.16 11.41 -1.21
N ALA A 198 16.61 12.60 -1.62
CA ALA A 198 16.37 13.84 -0.88
C ALA A 198 14.87 14.23 -0.84
N ASP A 199 14.16 14.08 -1.95
CA ASP A 199 12.72 14.33 -2.00
C ASP A 199 11.96 13.33 -1.13
N ILE A 200 12.30 12.03 -1.20
CA ILE A 200 11.70 11.00 -0.36
C ILE A 200 11.99 11.26 1.13
N GLU A 201 13.21 11.65 1.49
CA GLU A 201 13.54 12.02 2.88
C GLU A 201 12.63 13.15 3.39
N THR A 202 12.35 14.13 2.53
CA THR A 202 11.46 15.25 2.86
C THR A 202 10.04 14.77 3.13
N GLU A 203 9.49 13.90 2.27
CA GLU A 203 8.16 13.31 2.47
C GLU A 203 8.08 12.45 3.75
N LEU A 204 9.12 11.65 4.01
CA LEU A 204 9.18 10.77 5.18
C LEU A 204 9.36 11.50 6.51
N LYS A 205 9.81 12.76 6.48
CA LYS A 205 9.85 13.65 7.65
C LYS A 205 8.54 14.43 7.85
N GLY A 206 7.68 14.44 6.85
CA GLY A 206 6.37 15.08 6.90
C GLY A 206 5.37 14.34 7.80
N GLU A 207 4.18 14.91 7.90
CA GLU A 207 3.05 14.23 8.52
C GLU A 207 2.46 13.22 7.52
N PRO A 208 1.99 12.04 7.97
CA PRO A 208 1.33 11.09 7.09
C PRO A 208 0.06 11.71 6.51
N GLU A 209 -0.23 11.41 5.23
CA GLU A 209 -1.51 11.76 4.67
C GLU A 209 -2.60 10.99 5.43
N ASP A 210 -3.55 11.74 5.99
CA ASP A 210 -4.77 11.19 6.54
C ASP A 210 -5.52 10.54 5.39
N ARG A 211 -5.34 9.22 5.23
CA ARG A 211 -6.29 8.42 4.45
C ARG A 211 -7.62 8.59 5.15
N VAL A 212 -8.43 9.52 4.67
CA VAL A 212 -9.83 9.61 5.03
C VAL A 212 -10.42 8.30 4.56
N ASP A 213 -10.59 7.36 5.49
CA ASP A 213 -11.06 6.02 5.17
C ASP A 213 -12.30 6.19 4.30
N THR A 214 -12.23 5.73 3.06
CA THR A 214 -13.37 5.81 2.13
C THR A 214 -14.60 5.14 2.75
N GLY A 215 -14.39 4.19 3.68
CA GLY A 215 -15.42 3.62 4.54
C GLY A 215 -16.05 4.65 5.50
N THR A 216 -15.27 5.52 6.15
CA THR A 216 -15.77 6.59 7.02
C THR A 216 -16.48 7.69 6.22
N LEU A 217 -15.93 8.09 5.06
CA LEU A 217 -16.64 9.00 4.16
C LEU A 217 -17.95 8.40 3.65
N SER A 218 -17.93 7.13 3.23
CA SER A 218 -19.13 6.38 2.83
C SER A 218 -20.14 6.28 3.95
N LEU A 219 -19.69 6.03 5.19
CA LEU A 219 -20.56 5.99 6.38
C LEU A 219 -21.20 7.34 6.64
N ILE A 220 -20.43 8.44 6.60
CA ILE A 220 -20.94 9.80 6.81
C ILE A 220 -21.98 10.14 5.74
N ILE A 221 -21.69 9.83 4.47
CA ILE A 221 -22.63 10.06 3.35
C ILE A 221 -23.90 9.21 3.53
N ALA A 222 -23.77 7.93 3.88
CA ALA A 222 -24.91 7.04 4.07
C ALA A 222 -25.82 7.50 5.22
N VAL A 223 -25.23 7.91 6.35
CA VAL A 223 -25.96 8.47 7.49
C VAL A 223 -26.62 9.81 7.12
N GLY A 224 -25.92 10.65 6.35
CA GLY A 224 -26.45 11.90 5.82
C GLY A 224 -27.68 11.68 4.91
N VAL A 225 -27.60 10.75 3.97
CA VAL A 225 -28.73 10.44 3.06
C VAL A 225 -29.90 9.82 3.83
N ALA A 226 -29.64 8.90 4.76
CA ALA A 226 -30.69 8.27 5.56
C ALA A 226 -31.44 9.29 6.42
N SER A 227 -30.73 10.22 7.07
CA SER A 227 -31.34 11.27 7.89
C SER A 227 -32.14 12.28 7.06
N LEU A 228 -31.69 12.64 5.85
CA LEU A 228 -32.47 13.51 4.96
C LEU A 228 -33.78 12.84 4.53
N LEU A 229 -33.73 11.54 4.18
CA LEU A 229 -34.92 10.79 3.77
C LEU A 229 -35.93 10.65 4.91
N THR A 230 -35.49 10.42 6.15
CA THR A 230 -36.41 10.35 7.30
C THR A 230 -37.08 11.69 7.58
N ILE A 231 -36.35 12.80 7.46
CA ILE A 231 -36.92 14.15 7.59
C ILE A 231 -37.97 14.37 6.49
N LEU A 232 -37.66 14.07 5.23
CA LEU A 232 -38.61 14.24 4.12
C LEU A 232 -39.88 13.41 4.33
N ILE A 233 -39.76 12.12 4.67
CA ILE A 233 -40.91 11.25 4.93
C ILE A 233 -41.74 11.80 6.10
N THR A 234 -41.09 12.23 7.17
CA THR A 234 -41.78 12.78 8.35
C THR A 234 -42.51 14.07 8.00
N CYS A 235 -41.86 14.99 7.28
CA CYS A 235 -42.49 16.22 6.79
C CYS A 235 -43.69 15.93 5.88
N CYS A 236 -43.59 14.96 4.97
CA CYS A 236 -44.69 14.55 4.11
C CYS A 236 -45.86 13.99 4.93
N VAL A 237 -45.62 13.09 5.89
CA VAL A 237 -46.67 12.53 6.76
C VAL A 237 -47.34 13.61 7.60
N CYS A 238 -46.56 14.56 8.13
CA CYS A 238 -47.09 15.72 8.85
C CYS A 238 -47.95 16.59 7.93
N ALA A 239 -47.52 16.87 6.70
CA ALA A 239 -48.30 17.62 5.73
C ALA A 239 -49.62 16.89 5.38
N PHE A 240 -49.58 15.58 5.14
CA PHE A 240 -50.79 14.79 4.88
C PHE A 240 -51.75 14.77 6.08
N ARG A 241 -51.25 14.70 7.32
CA ARG A 241 -52.10 14.76 8.51
C ARG A 241 -52.63 16.16 8.83
N CYS A 242 -51.85 17.21 8.60
CA CYS A 242 -52.25 18.59 8.85
C CYS A 242 -53.18 19.12 7.76
N CYS A 243 -52.97 18.76 6.49
CA CYS A 243 -53.79 19.18 5.37
C CYS A 243 -54.93 18.19 5.03
N GLY A 244 -54.90 16.97 5.55
CA GLY A 244 -55.95 15.95 5.34
C GLY A 244 -57.20 16.14 6.19
N ASN A 245 -57.25 17.16 7.06
CA ASN A 245 -58.44 17.53 7.84
C ASN A 245 -59.08 18.86 7.37
N LEU A 246 -58.73 19.32 6.16
CA LEU A 246 -59.56 20.30 5.47
C LEU A 246 -60.80 19.57 4.97
N THR A 247 -61.81 19.42 5.84
CA THR A 247 -63.20 19.23 5.40
C THR A 247 -63.46 20.29 4.34
N PRO A 248 -63.87 19.92 3.11
CA PRO A 248 -64.29 20.92 2.14
C PRO A 248 -65.45 21.68 2.79
N GLU A 249 -65.27 22.96 3.07
CA GLU A 249 -66.37 23.83 3.45
C GLU A 249 -67.33 23.88 2.25
N ASP A 250 -68.57 23.45 2.51
CA ASP A 250 -69.71 23.57 1.61
C ASP A 250 -69.99 25.05 1.30
N ASP A 251 -69.54 25.52 0.14
CA ASP A 251 -70.15 26.70 -0.49
C ASP A 251 -71.34 26.26 -1.33
N THR A 252 -72.52 26.40 -0.72
CA THR A 252 -73.84 26.20 -1.33
C THR A 252 -74.26 27.43 -2.13
N LYS A 253 -74.61 27.21 -3.42
CA LYS A 253 -75.62 27.88 -4.29
C LYS A 253 -75.12 27.78 -5.74
N SER A 254 -75.87 27.37 -6.76
CA SER A 254 -77.30 27.19 -6.98
C SER A 254 -77.48 26.70 -8.43
N LEU A 255 -78.46 25.80 -8.66
CA LEU A 255 -79.36 25.68 -9.84
C LEU A 255 -79.56 24.23 -10.34
N SER A 256 -80.73 23.71 -9.99
CA SER A 256 -81.68 22.90 -10.79
C SER A 256 -81.13 21.96 -11.88
N HIS A 257 -81.50 20.69 -11.83
CA HIS A 257 -82.70 20.13 -12.50
C HIS A 257 -82.59 18.59 -12.59
N ASN A 258 -83.61 17.88 -12.04
CA ASN A 258 -84.20 16.56 -12.37
C ASN A 258 -83.32 15.36 -12.81
N ASP A 259 -83.61 14.09 -12.54
CA ASP A 259 -84.75 13.39 -11.92
C ASP A 259 -84.31 11.93 -11.62
N SER A 260 -84.94 11.34 -10.60
CA SER A 260 -85.24 9.91 -10.34
C SER A 260 -84.36 8.80 -10.97
N SER A 261 -83.76 7.85 -10.25
CA SER A 261 -84.35 6.76 -9.44
C SER A 261 -83.16 5.82 -9.11
N PHE A 262 -83.04 5.08 -7.99
CA PHE A 262 -83.82 3.92 -7.60
C PHE A 262 -83.17 3.29 -6.34
N ALA A 263 -84.00 2.96 -5.33
CA ALA A 263 -83.85 2.00 -4.21
C ALA A 263 -82.62 2.11 -3.26
N SER A 264 -82.76 2.58 -2.00
CA SER A 264 -83.25 1.87 -0.79
C SER A 264 -82.54 0.54 -0.53
N SER A 265 -81.64 0.38 0.46
CA SER A 265 -81.89 0.33 1.92
C SER A 265 -81.54 -1.08 2.45
N LEU A 266 -80.62 -1.14 3.43
CA LEU A 266 -80.64 -1.98 4.66
C LEU A 266 -79.30 -2.62 5.04
N ASN A 267 -78.87 -2.19 6.23
CA ASN A 267 -78.28 -2.99 7.32
C ASN A 267 -76.77 -3.21 7.38
N GLN A 268 -76.15 -2.26 8.07
CA GLN A 268 -75.35 -2.45 9.30
C GLN A 268 -75.55 -3.80 10.02
N LYS A 269 -74.44 -4.37 10.54
CA LYS A 269 -74.17 -4.44 11.99
C LYS A 269 -72.71 -4.82 12.33
N PRO A 270 -72.23 -4.56 13.57
CA PRO A 270 -70.82 -4.26 13.86
C PRO A 270 -70.13 -5.26 14.81
N PHE A 271 -68.83 -5.01 15.03
CA PHE A 271 -68.04 -5.20 16.26
C PHE A 271 -67.87 -6.61 16.84
N VAL A 272 -66.65 -7.16 16.73
CA VAL A 272 -66.04 -7.93 17.84
C VAL A 272 -64.56 -7.56 17.99
N ARG A 273 -64.27 -6.97 19.14
CA ARG A 273 -62.98 -6.73 19.78
C ARG A 273 -62.41 -8.06 20.28
N ASN A 274 -61.13 -8.33 20.05
CA ASN A 274 -60.35 -9.18 20.95
C ASN A 274 -58.88 -8.75 20.97
N ASN A 275 -58.47 -8.26 22.15
CA ASN A 275 -57.08 -8.09 22.55
C ASN A 275 -56.54 -9.44 23.04
N PHE A 276 -55.33 -9.81 22.64
CA PHE A 276 -54.45 -10.67 23.42
C PHE A 276 -53.00 -10.18 23.36
N VAL A 277 -52.63 -9.47 24.42
CA VAL A 277 -51.40 -9.56 25.25
C VAL A 277 -50.10 -10.09 24.61
N ARG A 278 -49.10 -9.20 24.61
CA ARG A 278 -47.64 -9.34 24.89
C ARG A 278 -46.90 -10.63 24.45
N ARG A 279 -45.81 -10.42 23.70
CA ARG A 279 -44.44 -10.63 24.20
C ARG A 279 -43.39 -9.93 23.34
N SER A 280 -42.55 -9.14 24.02
CA SER A 280 -41.26 -8.65 23.57
C SER A 280 -40.23 -9.78 23.62
N GLU A 281 -39.53 -10.05 22.52
CA GLU A 281 -38.22 -10.72 22.56
C GLU A 281 -37.13 -9.77 22.09
N SER A 282 -36.50 -9.14 23.08
CA SER A 282 -35.15 -8.62 23.02
C SER A 282 -34.15 -9.79 23.07
N ARG A 283 -33.28 -9.92 22.06
CA ARG A 283 -32.07 -10.75 22.15
C ARG A 283 -30.83 -9.88 21.94
N SER A 284 -30.16 -9.58 23.05
CA SER A 284 -28.76 -9.17 23.08
C SER A 284 -27.86 -10.41 23.10
N PRO A 285 -26.65 -10.40 22.50
CA PRO A 285 -25.67 -11.46 22.68
C PRO A 285 -24.87 -11.27 23.98
N LYS A 286 -24.70 -12.35 24.75
CA LYS A 286 -23.81 -12.43 25.92
C LYS A 286 -22.45 -13.00 25.50
N PHE A 287 -21.38 -12.27 25.81
CA PHE A 287 -20.02 -12.80 25.94
C PHE A 287 -19.90 -13.67 27.19
N PRO A 288 -19.03 -14.69 27.21
CA PRO A 288 -18.42 -15.17 28.43
C PRO A 288 -17.00 -14.64 28.57
N LEU A 289 -16.77 -13.84 29.61
CA LEU A 289 -15.48 -13.66 30.26
C LEU A 289 -15.35 -14.73 31.35
N ARG A 290 -14.23 -15.44 31.40
CA ARG A 290 -13.75 -16.04 32.65
C ARG A 290 -12.26 -15.80 32.82
N SER A 291 -11.93 -15.28 33.98
CA SER A 291 -10.68 -14.71 34.41
C SER A 291 -9.59 -15.74 34.74
N ALA A 292 -8.35 -15.29 34.51
CA ALA A 292 -7.07 -15.56 35.15
C ALA A 292 -6.98 -16.60 36.29
N THR A 293 -5.97 -17.49 36.14
CA THR A 293 -5.07 -17.86 37.25
C THR A 293 -3.64 -18.01 36.71
N LEU A 294 -2.71 -17.35 37.41
CA LEU A 294 -1.25 -17.40 37.27
C LEU A 294 -0.67 -18.77 37.65
N SER A 295 0.37 -19.21 36.93
CA SER A 295 1.50 -19.92 37.52
C SER A 295 2.77 -19.79 36.65
N LEU A 296 3.89 -19.62 37.36
CA LEU A 296 5.23 -19.25 36.94
C LEU A 296 6.03 -20.40 36.28
N GLU A 297 6.94 -19.97 35.40
CA GLU A 297 8.30 -20.45 35.12
C GLU A 297 8.61 -21.69 34.26
N PRO A 298 9.80 -21.68 33.60
CA PRO A 298 10.07 -22.35 32.34
C PRO A 298 11.07 -23.51 32.50
N GLN A 299 11.30 -24.28 31.43
CA GLN A 299 12.60 -24.84 31.00
C GLN A 299 12.44 -25.78 29.78
N PRO A 300 13.54 -26.04 29.04
CA PRO A 300 13.55 -26.21 27.59
C PRO A 300 13.71 -27.67 27.15
N ILE A 301 13.38 -27.97 25.89
CA ILE A 301 13.83 -29.21 25.24
C ILE A 301 14.29 -28.91 23.81
N ASN A 302 15.61 -28.93 23.65
CA ASN A 302 16.34 -29.21 22.40
C ASN A 302 15.95 -30.60 21.86
N PHE A 303 15.97 -30.80 20.53
CA PHE A 303 16.74 -31.89 19.89
C PHE A 303 16.78 -31.71 18.34
N TYR A 304 18.03 -31.67 17.84
CA TYR A 304 18.62 -32.16 16.56
C TYR A 304 17.68 -32.57 15.39
N VAL A 305 17.87 -32.08 14.15
CA VAL A 305 18.88 -32.47 13.10
C VAL A 305 18.74 -33.97 12.74
N GLU A 306 18.36 -34.39 11.53
CA GLU A 306 19.13 -34.44 10.25
C GLU A 306 18.19 -34.91 9.07
N PRO A 307 18.63 -35.15 7.81
CA PRO A 307 17.90 -34.82 6.60
C PRO A 307 17.42 -36.08 5.84
N SER A 308 16.68 -35.89 4.75
CA SER A 308 16.58 -36.93 3.73
C SER A 308 16.55 -36.31 2.34
N ASP A 309 17.67 -36.55 1.64
CA ASP A 309 17.74 -36.60 0.18
C ASP A 309 16.65 -37.52 -0.37
N THR A 310 16.04 -37.14 -1.50
CA THR A 310 15.88 -38.07 -2.62
C THR A 310 15.59 -37.32 -3.91
N THR A 311 16.60 -37.33 -4.77
CA THR A 311 16.52 -37.33 -6.24
C THR A 311 15.43 -38.26 -6.78
N MET A 312 14.74 -37.88 -7.86
CA MET A 312 14.78 -38.55 -9.17
C MET A 312 13.70 -38.04 -10.15
N VAL A 313 14.13 -37.98 -11.42
CA VAL A 313 13.43 -37.75 -12.72
C VAL A 313 13.15 -36.31 -13.13
#